data_AF-A0A976PEL6-F1
#
_entry.id   AF-A0A976PEL6-F1
#
_cell.length_a   1.000
_cell.length_b   1.000
_cell.length_c   1.000
_cell.angle_alpha   90.00
_cell.angle_beta   90.00
_cell.angle_gamma   90.00
#
_symmetry.space_group_name_H-M   'P 1'
#
loop_
_entity.id
_entity.type
_entity.pdbx_description
1 polymer ?
#
loop_
_entity_poly.entity_id
_entity_poly.type
_entity_poly.pdbx_seq_one_letter_code
_entity_poly.pdbx_strand_id
1 'polypeptide(L)'
;MRKLIILNLLVVLSSCSSIRMKYEATIVDDLFHTAQFEYYKSYDVGNLDTWCMVTGIFLGGACWGYLAMPSEELSKSTAADAHKKMAQIFGENNFKHNNVQVSGYGWSELPEDYSFPSGEPLVNNSPYIYKREATSAKKKADNNGIKEN
;
A
#
# COMPACT_ATOMS: atom_id res chain seq x y z
N MET A 1 22.14 34.65 -1.16
CA MET A 1 20.83 34.25 -1.71
C MET A 1 20.89 32.99 -2.59
N ARG A 2 21.77 32.89 -3.62
CA ARG A 2 21.90 31.67 -4.46
C ARG A 2 22.07 30.35 -3.69
N LYS A 3 22.83 30.34 -2.59
CA LYS A 3 23.06 29.12 -1.77
C LYS A 3 21.80 28.60 -1.07
N LEU A 4 20.85 29.47 -0.72
CA LEU A 4 19.59 29.07 -0.06
C LEU A 4 18.62 28.41 -1.05
N ILE A 5 18.58 28.86 -2.30
CA ILE A 5 17.73 28.29 -3.35
C ILE A 5 18.18 26.87 -3.68
N ILE A 6 19.49 26.65 -3.81
CA ILE A 6 20.05 25.32 -4.10
C ILE A 6 19.81 24.35 -2.94
N LEU A 7 19.93 24.82 -1.68
CA LEU A 7 19.66 24.01 -0.50
C LEU A 7 18.18 23.60 -0.42
N ASN A 8 17.25 24.53 -0.69
CA ASN A 8 15.82 24.23 -0.70
C ASN A 8 15.46 23.24 -1.82
N LEU A 9 16.06 23.40 -3.00
CA LEU A 9 15.85 22.49 -4.13
C LEU A 9 16.34 21.07 -3.82
N LEU A 10 17.50 20.92 -3.17
CA LEU A 10 18.03 19.62 -2.74
C LEU A 10 17.15 18.92 -1.70
N VAL A 11 16.56 19.68 -0.77
CA VAL A 11 15.63 19.14 0.24
C VAL A 11 14.33 18.65 -0.39
N VAL A 12 13.83 19.36 -1.41
CA VAL A 12 12.62 18.92 -2.15
C VAL A 12 12.90 17.66 -2.97
N LEU A 13 14.09 17.56 -3.57
CA LEU A 13 14.50 16.41 -4.39
C LEU A 13 14.81 15.13 -3.61
N SER A 14 15.03 15.20 -2.28
CA SER A 14 15.22 14.00 -1.46
C SER A 14 13.91 13.33 -1.03
N SER A 15 12.76 13.81 -1.49
CA SER A 15 11.46 13.22 -1.19
C SER A 15 11.27 11.98 -2.07
N CYS A 16 11.87 10.86 -1.65
CA CYS A 16 11.69 9.54 -2.26
C CYS A 16 10.19 9.30 -2.45
N SER A 17 9.70 9.37 -3.69
CA SER A 17 8.29 9.16 -3.96
C SER A 17 8.02 7.65 -3.91
N SER A 18 7.13 7.22 -3.02
CA SER A 18 6.59 5.86 -3.03
C SER A 18 5.10 5.95 -3.30
N ILE A 19 4.59 5.02 -4.11
CA ILE A 19 3.16 4.90 -4.37
C ILE A 19 2.60 3.78 -3.49
N ARG A 20 1.56 4.11 -2.73
CA ARG A 20 0.76 3.13 -2.02
C ARG A 20 -0.29 2.59 -2.96
N MET A 21 -0.22 1.29 -3.23
CA MET A 21 -1.18 0.57 -4.03
C MET A 21 -2.24 -0.07 -3.13
N LYS A 22 -3.48 -0.07 -3.60
CA LYS A 22 -4.60 -0.78 -3.00
C LYS A 22 -5.04 -1.90 -3.93
N TYR A 23 -5.13 -3.10 -3.39
CA TYR A 23 -5.72 -4.26 -4.03
C TYR A 23 -7.03 -4.58 -3.32
N GLU A 24 -8.12 -4.66 -4.05
CA GLU A 24 -9.44 -5.04 -3.55
C GLU A 24 -9.89 -6.31 -4.26
N ALA A 25 -10.39 -7.27 -3.49
CA ALA A 25 -11.01 -8.46 -4.06
C ALA A 25 -12.16 -8.95 -3.17
N THR A 26 -13.17 -9.54 -3.79
CA THR A 26 -14.20 -10.30 -3.06
C THR A 26 -13.76 -11.75 -2.99
N ILE A 27 -13.47 -12.23 -1.78
CA ILE A 27 -13.12 -13.62 -1.52
C ILE A 27 -14.41 -14.42 -1.34
N VAL A 28 -14.48 -15.56 -2.02
CA VAL A 28 -15.54 -16.57 -1.88
C VAL A 28 -14.88 -17.85 -1.36
N ASP A 29 -15.33 -18.28 -0.19
CA ASP A 29 -14.92 -19.56 0.42
C ASP A 29 -15.75 -20.72 -0.15
N ASP A 30 -15.32 -21.96 0.09
CA ASP A 30 -16.02 -23.19 -0.32
C ASP A 30 -17.42 -23.31 0.33
N LEU A 31 -17.61 -22.64 1.47
CA LEU A 31 -18.90 -22.51 2.16
C LEU A 31 -19.79 -21.39 1.60
N PHE A 32 -19.44 -20.80 0.44
CA PHE A 32 -20.15 -19.70 -0.23
C PHE A 32 -20.23 -18.38 0.56
N HIS A 33 -19.45 -18.24 1.61
CA HIS A 33 -19.33 -16.98 2.32
C HIS A 33 -18.51 -15.98 1.51
N THR A 34 -18.96 -14.73 1.49
CA THR A 34 -18.30 -13.64 0.77
C THR A 34 -17.69 -12.65 1.77
N ALA A 35 -16.42 -12.32 1.57
CA ALA A 35 -15.72 -11.29 2.34
C ALA A 35 -14.95 -10.36 1.40
N GLN A 36 -14.96 -9.06 1.66
CA GLN A 36 -14.07 -8.15 0.95
C GLN A 36 -12.70 -8.19 1.60
N PHE A 37 -11.66 -8.30 0.77
CA PHE A 37 -10.27 -8.24 1.18
C PHE A 37 -9.62 -7.04 0.53
N GLU A 38 -9.01 -6.20 1.36
CA GLU A 38 -8.20 -5.08 0.92
C GLU A 38 -6.75 -5.34 1.32
N TYR A 39 -5.81 -5.11 0.41
CA TYR A 39 -4.38 -5.20 0.65
C TYR A 39 -3.70 -3.91 0.21
N TYR A 40 -2.80 -3.42 1.05
CA TYR A 40 -2.09 -2.17 0.86
C TYR A 40 -0.59 -2.41 0.93
N LYS A 41 0.13 -1.98 -0.10
CA LYS A 41 1.58 -2.03 -0.10
C LYS A 41 2.15 -0.81 -0.82
N SER A 42 3.19 -0.23 -0.23
CA SER A 42 3.93 0.86 -0.84
C SER A 42 5.05 0.28 -1.71
N TYR A 43 5.15 0.78 -2.93
CA TYR A 43 6.21 0.46 -3.88
C TYR A 43 7.05 1.68 -4.14
N ASP A 44 8.36 1.47 -4.21
CA ASP A 44 9.28 2.48 -4.67
C ASP A 44 9.04 2.69 -6.18
N VAL A 45 8.70 3.92 -6.57
CA VAL A 45 8.46 4.25 -7.98
C VAL A 45 9.75 4.57 -8.73
N GLY A 46 10.91 4.40 -8.10
CA GLY A 46 12.22 4.42 -8.74
C GLY A 46 12.51 5.72 -9.50
N ASN A 47 13.11 5.60 -10.69
CA ASN A 47 13.60 6.72 -11.52
C ASN A 47 12.53 7.72 -12.02
N LEU A 48 11.27 7.59 -11.60
CA LEU A 48 10.21 8.54 -11.90
C LEU A 48 10.56 9.96 -11.44
N ASP A 49 11.34 10.14 -10.38
CA ASP A 49 11.82 11.46 -9.93
C ASP A 49 12.61 12.19 -11.03
N THR A 50 13.45 11.48 -11.79
CA THR A 50 14.25 12.09 -12.87
C THR A 50 13.36 12.56 -14.02
N TRP A 51 12.35 11.75 -14.36
CA TRP A 51 11.37 12.10 -15.40
C TRP A 51 10.43 13.23 -14.97
N CYS A 52 10.02 13.26 -13.70
CA CYS A 52 9.27 14.35 -13.12
C CYS A 52 10.07 15.66 -13.16
N MET A 53 11.39 15.61 -12.90
CA MET A 53 12.24 16.79 -12.96
C MET A 53 12.39 17.33 -14.39
N VAL A 54 12.62 16.44 -15.37
CA VAL A 54 12.73 16.85 -16.78
C VAL A 54 11.41 17.45 -17.27
N THR A 55 10.30 16.73 -17.09
CA THR A 55 8.98 17.21 -17.53
C THR A 55 8.50 18.44 -16.76
N GLY A 56 8.83 18.55 -15.47
CA GLY A 56 8.47 19.71 -14.64
C GLY A 56 9.07 21.02 -15.15
N ILE A 57 10.30 21.01 -15.66
CA ILE A 57 10.97 22.19 -16.22
C ILE A 57 10.34 22.60 -17.56
N PHE A 58 10.00 21.65 -18.42
CA PHE A 58 9.51 21.93 -19.78
C PHE A 58 7.99 22.12 -19.88
N LEU A 59 7.20 21.47 -19.02
CA LEU A 59 5.73 21.37 -19.12
C LEU A 59 4.98 22.02 -17.95
N GLY A 60 5.66 22.82 -17.13
CA GLY A 60 5.00 23.65 -16.10
C GLY A 60 4.74 22.95 -14.76
N GLY A 61 5.61 22.02 -14.35
CA GLY A 61 5.72 21.61 -12.94
C GLY A 61 4.85 20.44 -12.48
N ALA A 62 3.96 19.89 -13.31
CA ALA A 62 3.22 18.67 -12.98
C ALA A 62 3.92 17.44 -13.56
N CYS A 63 4.23 16.45 -12.72
CA CYS A 63 4.76 15.19 -13.23
C CYS A 63 3.63 14.36 -13.84
N TRP A 64 3.57 14.35 -15.17
CA TRP A 64 2.55 13.62 -15.94
C TRP A 64 2.63 12.10 -15.74
N GLY A 65 3.78 11.58 -15.29
CA GLY A 65 3.93 10.17 -14.94
C GLY A 65 2.96 9.71 -13.84
N TYR A 66 2.51 10.62 -12.98
CA TYR A 66 1.49 10.33 -11.97
C TYR A 66 0.11 10.02 -12.57
N LEU A 67 -0.24 10.63 -13.70
CA LEU A 67 -1.52 10.38 -14.39
C LEU A 67 -1.56 9.00 -15.06
N ALA A 68 -0.39 8.46 -15.39
CA ALA A 68 -0.26 7.14 -16.02
C ALA A 68 -0.08 6.00 -15.02
N MET A 69 -0.10 6.29 -13.71
CA MET A 69 -0.02 5.26 -12.67
C MET A 69 -1.40 4.75 -12.25
N PRO A 70 -1.54 3.45 -11.94
CA PRO A 70 -0.47 2.45 -11.86
C PRO A 70 -0.09 1.84 -13.21
N SER A 71 1.20 1.47 -13.38
CA SER A 71 1.63 0.70 -14.55
C SER A 71 1.09 -0.73 -14.51
N GLU A 72 1.04 -1.40 -15.66
CA GLU A 72 0.62 -2.81 -15.73
C GLU A 72 1.53 -3.72 -14.90
N GLU A 73 2.83 -3.45 -14.89
CA GLU A 73 3.81 -4.22 -14.12
C GLU A 73 3.62 -4.04 -12.61
N LEU A 74 3.35 -2.80 -12.16
CA LEU A 74 3.07 -2.51 -10.77
C LEU A 74 1.74 -3.13 -10.32
N SER A 75 0.75 -3.14 -11.21
CA SER A 75 -0.54 -3.79 -10.96
C SER A 75 -0.39 -5.31 -10.85
N LYS A 76 0.40 -5.94 -11.73
CA LYS A 76 0.69 -7.38 -11.70
C LYS A 76 1.48 -7.78 -10.45
N SER A 77 2.51 -7.03 -10.07
CA SER A 77 3.28 -7.28 -8.85
C SER A 77 2.43 -7.11 -7.60
N THR A 78 1.57 -6.07 -7.57
CA THR A 78 0.61 -5.88 -6.47
C THR A 78 -0.37 -7.04 -6.35
N ALA A 79 -0.90 -7.53 -7.47
CA ALA A 79 -1.78 -8.69 -7.47
C ALA A 79 -1.07 -9.97 -6.99
N ALA A 80 0.18 -10.18 -7.41
CA ALA A 80 0.97 -11.33 -6.98
C ALA A 80 1.28 -11.30 -5.46
N ASP A 81 1.63 -10.13 -4.93
CA ASP A 81 1.88 -9.94 -3.49
C ASP A 81 0.60 -10.11 -2.67
N ALA A 82 -0.52 -9.56 -3.13
CA ALA A 82 -1.83 -9.76 -2.51
C ALA A 82 -2.23 -11.25 -2.52
N HIS A 83 -2.00 -11.96 -3.63
CA HIS A 83 -2.26 -13.40 -3.73
C HIS A 83 -1.40 -14.20 -2.75
N LYS A 84 -0.10 -13.88 -2.65
CA LYS A 84 0.80 -14.50 -1.67
C LYS A 84 0.31 -14.23 -0.25
N LYS A 85 -0.20 -13.03 0.05
CA LYS A 85 -0.75 -12.69 1.35
C LYS A 85 -2.03 -13.46 1.67
N MET A 86 -2.95 -13.56 0.70
CA MET A 86 -4.16 -14.37 0.84
C MET A 86 -3.83 -15.84 1.06
N ALA A 87 -2.88 -16.41 0.31
CA ALA A 87 -2.41 -17.78 0.51
C ALA A 87 -1.79 -18.00 1.91
N GLN A 88 -1.13 -17.00 2.49
CA GLN A 88 -0.65 -17.07 3.88
C GLN A 88 -1.78 -17.05 4.91
N ILE A 89 -2.89 -16.36 4.63
CA ILE A 89 -4.02 -16.20 5.55
C ILE A 89 -4.98 -17.41 5.49
N PHE A 90 -5.36 -17.80 4.27
CA PHE A 90 -6.39 -18.82 3.99
C PHE A 90 -5.82 -20.20 3.63
N GLY A 91 -4.53 -20.28 3.29
CA GLY A 91 -3.91 -21.48 2.73
C GLY A 91 -3.95 -21.49 1.20
N GLU A 92 -3.00 -22.20 0.59
CA GLU A 92 -2.95 -22.35 -0.86
C GLU A 92 -4.20 -23.11 -1.36
N ASN A 93 -4.88 -22.56 -2.37
CA ASN A 93 -6.08 -23.12 -3.03
C ASN A 93 -7.39 -23.14 -2.24
N ASN A 94 -7.43 -22.61 -1.01
CA ASN A 94 -8.66 -22.57 -0.18
C ASN A 94 -9.52 -21.32 -0.40
N PHE A 95 -9.25 -20.55 -1.46
CA PHE A 95 -9.98 -19.32 -1.73
C PHE A 95 -10.16 -19.08 -3.21
N LYS A 96 -11.32 -18.57 -3.59
CA LYS A 96 -11.55 -17.98 -4.91
C LYS A 96 -11.70 -16.48 -4.72
N HIS A 97 -11.12 -15.69 -5.61
CA HIS A 97 -11.30 -14.24 -5.60
C HIS A 97 -12.00 -13.80 -6.89
N ASN A 98 -12.96 -12.91 -6.73
CA ASN A 98 -13.69 -12.26 -7.81
C ASN A 98 -13.59 -10.75 -7.66
N ASN A 99 -13.94 -10.01 -8.72
CA ASN A 99 -13.95 -8.54 -8.73
C ASN A 99 -12.62 -7.93 -8.25
N VAL A 100 -11.52 -8.39 -8.83
CA VAL A 100 -10.19 -7.87 -8.51
C VAL A 100 -10.04 -6.46 -9.06
N GLN A 101 -9.73 -5.51 -8.19
CA GLN A 101 -9.40 -4.14 -8.56
C GLN A 101 -8.06 -3.75 -7.95
N VAL A 102 -7.19 -3.16 -8.77
CA VAL A 102 -5.92 -2.59 -8.31
C VAL A 102 -5.93 -1.11 -8.62
N SER A 103 -5.65 -0.28 -7.63
CA SER A 103 -5.68 1.16 -7.75
C SER A 103 -4.53 1.82 -6.97
N GLY A 104 -4.14 3.02 -7.41
CA GLY A 104 -3.26 3.88 -6.62
C GLY A 104 -4.06 4.52 -5.48
N TYR A 105 -3.61 4.34 -4.24
CA TYR A 105 -4.27 4.86 -3.05
C TYR A 105 -3.68 6.19 -2.57
N GLY A 106 -2.36 6.38 -2.70
CA GLY A 106 -1.73 7.63 -2.30
C GLY A 106 -0.20 7.61 -2.40
N TRP A 107 0.41 8.75 -2.06
CA TRP A 107 1.86 8.96 -2.09
C TRP A 107 2.42 8.92 -0.67
N SER A 108 2.47 7.73 -0.09
CA SER A 108 2.98 7.57 1.26
C SER A 108 3.72 6.24 1.43
N GLU A 109 4.87 6.34 2.09
CA GLU A 109 5.60 5.17 2.55
C GLU A 109 4.97 4.72 3.86
N LEU A 110 4.07 3.76 3.76
CA LEU A 110 3.40 3.16 4.90
C LEU A 110 3.67 1.65 4.88
N PRO A 111 3.75 1.01 6.06
CA PRO A 111 3.95 -0.42 6.11
C PRO A 111 2.85 -1.17 5.35
N GLU A 112 3.19 -2.39 4.93
CA GLU A 112 2.22 -3.34 4.38
C GLU A 112 1.04 -3.49 5.34
N ASP A 113 -0.18 -3.43 4.80
CA ASP A 113 -1.39 -3.62 5.57
C ASP A 113 -2.45 -4.40 4.76
N TYR A 114 -3.46 -4.92 5.45
CA TYR A 114 -4.63 -5.55 4.86
C TYR A 114 -5.85 -5.41 5.77
N SER A 115 -7.06 -5.40 5.22
CA SER A 115 -8.31 -5.25 5.96
C SER A 115 -9.44 -6.10 5.37
N PHE A 116 -10.46 -6.34 6.18
CA PHE A 116 -11.72 -6.97 5.78
C PHE A 116 -12.87 -5.99 6.05
N PRO A 117 -13.13 -5.01 5.16
CA PRO A 117 -14.09 -3.93 5.44
C PRO A 117 -15.54 -4.40 5.49
N SER A 118 -15.88 -5.48 4.77
CA SER A 118 -17.21 -6.09 4.82
C SER A 118 -17.09 -7.60 4.98
N GLY A 119 -17.50 -8.10 6.14
CA GLY A 119 -17.44 -9.52 6.53
C GLY A 119 -16.43 -9.77 7.64
N GLU A 120 -16.78 -10.64 8.58
CA GLU A 120 -15.79 -11.21 9.49
C GLU A 120 -14.82 -12.09 8.68
N PRO A 121 -13.52 -12.10 9.01
CA PRO A 121 -12.61 -13.03 8.36
C PRO A 121 -13.14 -14.45 8.62
N LEU A 122 -13.37 -15.19 7.54
CA LEU A 122 -13.93 -16.53 7.58
C LEU A 122 -12.87 -17.48 8.09
N VAL A 123 -12.72 -17.52 9.42
CA VAL A 123 -11.77 -18.40 10.10
C VAL A 123 -12.44 -19.75 10.27
N ASN A 124 -12.19 -20.67 9.34
CA ASN A 124 -12.22 -22.08 9.72
C ASN A 124 -10.80 -22.44 10.18
N ASN A 125 -10.52 -22.21 11.47
CA ASN A 125 -9.33 -22.69 12.20
C ASN A 125 -7.93 -22.13 11.85
N SER A 126 -7.78 -20.94 11.26
CA SER A 126 -6.44 -20.32 11.08
C SER A 126 -5.97 -19.61 12.37
N PRO A 127 -4.94 -20.10 13.09
CA PRO A 127 -4.49 -19.56 14.39
C PRO A 127 -3.84 -18.16 14.33
N TYR A 128 -3.82 -17.52 13.16
CA TYR A 128 -3.09 -16.26 12.92
C TYR A 128 -3.93 -14.99 13.14
N ILE A 129 -5.25 -15.09 13.32
CA ILE A 129 -6.13 -13.91 13.40
C ILE A 129 -6.07 -13.23 14.78
N TYR A 130 -5.74 -13.96 15.85
CA TYR A 130 -5.72 -13.41 17.22
C TYR A 130 -4.51 -12.51 17.56
N LYS A 131 -3.51 -12.35 16.68
CA LYS A 131 -2.29 -11.56 17.01
C LYS A 131 -2.36 -10.07 16.65
N ARG A 132 -3.37 -9.62 15.89
CA ARG A 132 -3.42 -8.22 15.42
C ARG A 132 -3.98 -7.23 16.44
N GLU A 133 -4.98 -7.60 17.23
CA GLU A 133 -5.50 -6.72 18.29
C GLU A 133 -4.42 -6.42 19.34
N ALA A 134 -3.56 -7.39 19.65
CA ALA A 134 -2.48 -7.19 20.61
C ALA A 134 -1.37 -6.24 20.10
N THR A 135 -1.15 -6.12 18.79
CA THR A 135 -0.01 -5.35 18.24
C THR A 135 -0.40 -3.91 17.92
N SER A 136 -1.63 -3.68 17.42
CA SER A 136 -2.14 -2.32 17.17
C SER A 136 -2.52 -1.58 18.46
N ALA A 137 -2.97 -2.29 19.51
CA ALA A 137 -3.19 -1.69 20.83
C ALA A 137 -1.87 -1.27 21.50
N LYS A 138 -0.80 -2.06 21.36
CA LYS A 138 0.51 -1.74 21.95
C LYS A 138 1.17 -0.51 21.30
N LYS A 139 1.10 -0.39 19.97
CA LYS A 139 1.68 0.76 19.25
C LYS A 139 0.96 2.08 19.53
N LYS A 140 -0.30 2.03 20.00
CA LYS A 140 -1.07 3.19 20.45
C LYS A 140 -0.78 3.56 21.91
N ALA A 141 -0.37 2.60 22.74
CA ALA A 141 0.06 2.85 24.12
C ALA A 141 1.45 3.49 24.20
N ASP A 142 2.41 3.05 23.38
CA ASP A 142 3.79 3.55 23.43
C ASP A 142 3.96 4.99 22.88
N ASN A 143 3.01 5.49 22.08
CA ASN A 143 3.03 6.88 21.58
C ASN A 143 2.43 7.92 22.52
N ASN A 144 1.86 7.52 23.66
CA ASN A 144 1.29 8.43 24.66
C ASN A 144 2.19 8.62 25.91
N GLY A 145 3.41 8.07 25.90
CA GLY A 145 4.26 7.97 27.10
C GLY A 145 5.52 8.84 27.14
N ILE A 146 5.71 9.82 26.26
CA ILE A 146 6.90 10.70 26.32
C ILE A 146 6.48 12.16 26.25
N LYS A 147 6.28 12.76 27.43
CA LYS A 147 6.54 14.17 27.75
C LYS A 147 6.21 14.39 29.24
N GLU A 148 7.17 14.14 30.13
CA GLU A 148 7.32 14.92 31.36
C GLU A 148 8.81 15.00 31.74
N ASN A 149 9.32 16.24 31.65
CA ASN A 149 10.49 16.86 32.27
C ASN A 149 11.92 16.39 31.94
#